data_AF-A0A1J5JD83-F1
#
_entry.id   AF-A0A1J5JD83-F1
#
_cell.length_a   1.000
_cell.length_b   1.000
_cell.length_c   1.000
_cell.angle_alpha   90.00
_cell.angle_beta   90.00
_cell.angle_gamma   90.00
#
_symmetry.space_group_name_H-M   'P 1'
#
loop_
_entity.id
_entity.type
_entity.pdbx_description
1 polymer ?
#
loop_
_entity_poly.entity_id
_entity_poly.type
_entity_poly.pdbx_seq_one_letter_code
_entity_poly.pdbx_strand_id
1 'polypeptide(L)'
;MPELQPYDKPPLTIDEQIALYIRRGMAVPDVQRARHYLSFISYYRLSIYARTLQVEHSPDHHYRSGTCFDDMLGLYTFDRELRLLVMDAIERIEVALRAAIAYEFSIAAGPNWYADASLFNDSGRFSYGAEMLRIERLCRESQEEFMKHHREHYLGDPPSWKLLEALTVGELERIFLSMDADKQLVKDTRYRIASRFGISVSLLRSWFKPVCLLRNICAHHGRMWNRKLIYRPDVPRNPRIAWVRHEVGTRQKLYTYLCMVQCMMLRINPHSSWKDRLLALLEEHADVPQAQMGFPESWQQDPFWHPRSENGEHS
;
A
#
# COMPACT_ATOMS: atom_id res chain seq x y z
N MET A 1 -4.14 -24.91 21.97
CA MET A 1 -4.34 -23.46 21.80
C MET A 1 -3.88 -22.79 23.08
N PRO A 2 -3.25 -21.60 23.03
CA PRO A 2 -2.93 -20.88 24.27
C PRO A 2 -4.23 -20.57 25.03
N GLU A 3 -4.17 -20.68 26.35
CA GLU A 3 -5.30 -20.37 27.23
C GLU A 3 -5.59 -18.86 27.16
N LEU A 4 -6.85 -18.50 26.92
CA LEU A 4 -7.25 -17.10 26.86
C LEU A 4 -7.34 -16.55 28.29
N GLN A 5 -6.57 -15.51 28.57
CA GLN A 5 -6.62 -14.81 29.86
C GLN A 5 -7.43 -13.51 29.74
N PRO A 6 -8.20 -13.13 30.77
CA PRO A 6 -8.86 -11.83 30.82
C PRO A 6 -7.84 -10.68 30.75
N TYR A 7 -8.25 -9.57 30.13
CA TYR A 7 -7.40 -8.38 30.01
C TYR A 7 -7.60 -7.47 31.23
N ASP A 8 -6.81 -7.71 32.29
CA ASP A 8 -6.95 -7.00 33.58
C ASP A 8 -5.89 -5.90 33.78
N LYS A 9 -5.23 -5.44 32.71
CA LYS A 9 -4.18 -4.43 32.79
C LYS A 9 -4.80 -3.03 32.96
N PRO A 10 -4.55 -2.32 34.07
CA PRO A 10 -5.09 -0.98 34.26
C PRO A 10 -4.47 0.02 33.28
N PRO A 11 -5.18 1.11 32.96
CA PRO A 11 -4.59 2.21 32.19
C PRO A 11 -3.44 2.84 32.98
N LEU A 12 -2.41 3.29 32.26
CA LEU A 12 -1.29 4.06 32.82
C LEU A 12 -1.43 5.52 32.43
N THR A 13 -1.20 6.43 33.38
CA THR A 13 -0.96 7.85 33.13
C THR A 13 0.29 8.06 32.27
N ILE A 14 0.46 9.23 31.66
CA ILE A 14 1.66 9.52 30.85
C ILE A 14 2.94 9.40 31.68
N ASP A 15 2.91 9.81 32.95
CA ASP A 15 4.07 9.73 33.83
C ASP A 15 4.42 8.29 34.19
N GLU A 16 3.41 7.43 34.41
CA GLU A 16 3.63 6.00 34.60
C GLU A 16 4.14 5.32 33.33
N GLN A 17 3.70 5.76 32.15
CA GLN A 17 4.22 5.28 30.87
C GLN A 17 5.71 5.63 30.69
N ILE A 18 6.10 6.86 31.02
CA ILE A 18 7.51 7.30 30.99
C ILE A 18 8.33 6.50 32.00
N ALA A 19 7.84 6.36 33.24
CA ALA A 19 8.50 5.55 34.27
C ALA A 19 8.67 4.09 33.83
N LEU A 20 7.72 3.53 33.08
CA LEU A 20 7.82 2.18 32.52
C LEU A 20 8.93 2.08 31.46
N TYR A 21 9.09 3.07 30.59
CA TYR A 21 10.21 3.12 29.64
C TYR A 21 11.57 3.13 30.37
N ILE A 22 11.71 4.01 31.37
CA ILE A 22 12.94 4.14 32.18
C ILE A 22 13.24 2.83 32.90
N ARG A 23 12.24 2.23 33.57
CA ARG A 23 12.39 0.95 34.29
C ARG A 23 12.86 -0.19 33.39
N ARG A 24 12.44 -0.18 32.12
CA ARG A 24 12.87 -1.16 31.11
C ARG A 24 14.22 -0.86 30.49
N GLY A 25 14.90 0.22 30.88
CA GLY A 25 16.25 0.56 30.45
C GLY A 25 16.32 1.52 29.27
N MET A 26 15.23 2.23 28.93
CA MET A 26 15.25 3.30 27.91
C MET A 26 15.61 4.63 28.56
N ALA A 27 16.61 5.32 28.01
CA ALA A 27 16.94 6.67 28.40
C ALA A 27 15.87 7.66 27.93
N VAL A 28 15.43 8.55 28.83
CA VAL A 28 14.46 9.62 28.53
C VAL A 28 15.08 10.94 29.01
N PRO A 29 16.01 11.53 28.23
CA PRO A 29 16.75 12.72 28.67
C PRO A 29 15.86 13.96 28.81
N ASP A 30 14.84 14.09 27.95
CA ASP A 30 13.84 15.16 28.01
C ASP A 30 12.45 14.58 28.31
N VAL A 31 12.11 14.54 29.60
CA VAL A 31 10.83 14.03 30.10
C VAL A 31 9.65 14.89 29.62
N GLN A 32 9.84 16.20 29.46
CA GLN A 32 8.75 17.09 29.03
C GLN A 32 8.41 16.88 27.56
N ARG A 33 9.43 16.72 26.71
CA ARG A 33 9.24 16.33 25.31
C ARG A 33 8.60 14.96 25.19
N ALA A 34 9.04 13.98 26.00
CA ALA A 34 8.40 12.65 26.02
C ALA A 34 6.92 12.73 26.40
N ARG A 35 6.57 13.53 27.42
CA ARG A 35 5.18 13.78 27.84
C ARG A 35 4.35 14.37 26.70
N HIS A 36 4.89 15.38 25.98
CA HIS A 36 4.23 15.99 24.83
C HIS A 36 3.94 14.97 23.71
N TYR A 37 4.91 14.13 23.32
CA TYR A 37 4.66 13.14 22.28
C TYR A 37 3.66 12.07 22.70
N LEU A 38 3.73 11.61 23.95
CA LEU A 38 2.80 10.60 24.47
C LEU A 38 1.36 11.10 24.52
N SER A 39 1.13 12.40 24.72
CA SER A 39 -0.23 12.98 24.70
C SER A 39 -0.88 13.01 23.31
N PHE A 40 -0.10 13.03 22.23
CA PHE A 40 -0.64 13.13 20.86
C PHE A 40 -0.49 11.86 20.01
N ILE A 41 0.52 11.03 20.27
CA ILE A 41 0.77 9.80 19.47
C ILE A 41 0.21 8.55 20.16
N SER A 42 -0.01 8.59 21.48
CA SER A 42 -0.30 7.46 22.38
C SER A 42 0.87 6.50 22.60
N TYR A 43 0.96 5.98 23.83
CA TYR A 43 1.92 4.94 24.21
C TYR A 43 1.83 3.70 23.31
N TYR A 44 0.62 3.21 23.05
CA TYR A 44 0.45 1.96 22.28
C TYR A 44 1.09 2.08 20.89
N ARG A 45 0.84 3.19 20.18
CA ARG A 45 1.40 3.43 18.84
C ARG A 45 2.93 3.50 18.87
N LEU A 46 3.50 4.22 19.83
CA LEU A 46 4.95 4.33 20.00
C LEU A 46 5.59 3.00 20.42
N SER A 47 4.92 2.22 21.27
CA SER A 47 5.39 0.92 21.77
C SER A 47 5.66 -0.09 20.65
N ILE A 48 4.97 0.03 19.52
CA ILE A 48 5.17 -0.84 18.35
C ILE A 48 6.57 -0.64 17.74
N TYR A 49 7.10 0.58 17.77
CA TYR A 49 8.46 0.90 17.33
C TYR A 49 9.48 0.56 18.42
N ALA A 50 9.17 0.91 19.68
CA ALA A 50 10.00 0.58 20.84
C ALA A 50 10.33 -0.91 20.93
N ARG A 51 9.39 -1.78 20.57
CA ARG A 51 9.58 -3.24 20.59
C ARG A 51 10.81 -3.70 19.79
N THR A 52 11.19 -2.98 18.75
CA THR A 52 12.36 -3.32 17.92
C THR A 52 13.70 -2.88 18.54
N LEU A 53 13.63 -2.06 19.58
CA LEU A 53 14.75 -1.60 20.39
C LEU A 53 14.99 -2.50 21.62
N GLN A 54 14.12 -3.50 21.83
CA GLN A 54 14.25 -4.46 22.93
C GLN A 54 15.38 -5.47 22.70
N VAL A 55 15.92 -6.01 23.78
CA VAL A 55 16.75 -7.21 23.75
C VAL A 55 15.89 -8.37 23.25
N GLU A 56 16.41 -9.13 22.28
CA GLU A 56 15.67 -10.24 21.70
C GLU A 56 15.33 -11.28 22.78
N HIS A 57 14.09 -11.80 22.75
CA HIS A 57 13.57 -12.76 23.73
C HIS A 57 13.59 -12.30 25.21
N SER A 58 13.71 -11.00 25.50
CA SER A 58 13.59 -10.51 26.88
C SER A 58 12.17 -10.75 27.43
N PRO A 59 12.00 -11.56 28.49
CA PRO A 59 10.68 -11.80 29.09
C PRO A 59 10.09 -10.53 29.71
N ASP A 60 10.94 -9.64 30.21
CA ASP A 60 10.54 -8.39 30.88
C ASP A 60 10.53 -7.16 29.96
N HIS A 61 10.73 -7.36 28.66
CA HIS A 61 10.74 -6.32 27.63
C HIS A 61 11.83 -5.25 27.83
N HIS A 62 13.01 -5.65 28.33
CA HIS A 62 14.15 -4.74 28.48
C HIS A 62 14.68 -4.21 27.15
N TYR A 63 15.07 -2.94 27.13
CA TYR A 63 15.68 -2.29 25.98
C TYR A 63 17.19 -2.57 25.90
N ARG A 64 17.75 -2.55 24.69
CA ARG A 64 19.20 -2.68 24.51
C ARG A 64 19.92 -1.51 25.18
N SER A 65 21.12 -1.75 25.69
CA SER A 65 21.94 -0.70 26.31
C SER A 65 22.12 0.48 25.36
N GLY A 66 21.98 1.71 25.88
CA GLY A 66 22.08 2.95 25.10
C GLY A 66 20.81 3.38 24.35
N THR A 67 19.73 2.58 24.38
CA THR A 67 18.46 2.96 23.74
C THR A 67 17.88 4.23 24.36
N CYS A 68 17.52 5.19 23.52
CA CYS A 68 16.90 6.46 23.87
C CYS A 68 15.45 6.53 23.37
N PHE A 69 14.62 7.33 24.05
CA PHE A 69 13.27 7.68 23.58
C PHE A 69 13.28 8.27 22.16
N ASP A 70 14.33 9.03 21.82
CA ASP A 70 14.47 9.66 20.51
C ASP A 70 14.70 8.64 19.39
N ASP A 71 15.32 7.47 19.65
CA ASP A 71 15.46 6.40 18.65
C ASP A 71 14.08 5.86 18.23
N MET A 72 13.18 5.70 19.21
CA MET A 72 11.80 5.28 18.96
C MET A 72 11.02 6.35 18.18
N LEU A 73 11.21 7.63 18.50
CA LEU A 73 10.60 8.73 17.76
C LEU A 73 11.16 8.84 16.33
N GLY A 74 12.45 8.61 16.14
CA GLY A 74 13.09 8.56 14.83
C GLY A 74 12.44 7.51 13.93
N LEU A 75 12.32 6.28 14.42
CA LEU A 75 11.62 5.20 13.70
C LEU A 75 10.15 5.54 13.38
N TYR A 76 9.44 6.18 14.31
CA TYR A 76 8.06 6.63 14.09
C TYR A 76 7.99 7.70 12.98
N THR A 77 8.93 8.64 12.99
CA THR A 77 9.01 9.77 12.04
C THR A 77 9.37 9.28 10.65
N PHE A 78 10.39 8.43 10.52
CA PHE A 78 10.74 7.74 9.29
C PHE A 78 9.53 7.01 8.69
N ASP A 79 8.84 6.19 9.49
CA ASP A 79 7.70 5.40 8.99
C ASP A 79 6.52 6.32 8.58
N ARG A 80 6.37 7.49 9.20
CA ARG A 80 5.39 8.50 8.79
C ARG A 80 5.74 9.09 7.42
N GLU A 81 6.98 9.50 7.22
CA GLU A 81 7.44 10.09 5.96
C GLU A 81 7.38 9.08 4.82
N LEU A 82 7.78 7.84 5.10
CA LEU A 82 7.68 6.72 4.18
C LEU A 82 6.23 6.47 3.74
N ARG A 83 5.27 6.49 4.66
CA ARG A 83 3.84 6.35 4.31
C ARG A 83 3.36 7.46 3.39
N LEU A 84 3.78 8.70 3.61
CA LEU A 84 3.39 9.83 2.77
C LEU A 84 3.95 9.67 1.35
N LEU A 85 5.23 9.28 1.22
CA LEU A 85 5.83 8.98 -0.09
C LEU A 85 5.13 7.80 -0.78
N VAL A 86 4.84 6.71 -0.07
CA VAL A 86 4.15 5.56 -0.68
C VAL A 86 2.72 5.91 -1.07
N MET A 87 2.00 6.70 -0.25
CA MET A 87 0.64 7.14 -0.57
C MET A 87 0.60 7.97 -1.85
N ASP A 88 1.57 8.87 -2.03
CA ASP A 88 1.72 9.70 -3.24
C ASP A 88 1.84 8.85 -4.53
N ALA A 89 2.64 7.77 -4.52
CA ALA A 89 2.70 6.86 -5.67
C ALA A 89 1.44 6.01 -5.82
N ILE A 90 0.87 5.53 -4.70
CA ILE A 90 -0.32 4.67 -4.72
C ILE A 90 -1.54 5.42 -5.26
N GLU A 91 -1.71 6.70 -4.95
CA GLU A 91 -2.77 7.54 -5.50
C GLU A 91 -2.72 7.59 -7.03
N ARG A 92 -1.53 7.80 -7.62
CA ARG A 92 -1.34 7.76 -9.09
C ARG A 92 -1.61 6.39 -9.68
N ILE A 93 -1.19 5.32 -9.00
CA ILE A 93 -1.48 3.94 -9.40
C ILE A 93 -2.98 3.67 -9.39
N GLU A 94 -3.69 4.09 -8.34
CA GLU A 94 -5.13 3.91 -8.19
C GLU A 94 -5.90 4.63 -9.31
N VAL A 95 -5.56 5.90 -9.59
CA VAL A 95 -6.17 6.68 -10.67
C VAL A 95 -5.91 6.03 -12.03
N ALA A 96 -4.68 5.59 -12.30
CA ALA A 96 -4.34 4.93 -13.56
C ALA A 96 -5.09 3.61 -13.75
N LEU A 97 -5.21 2.80 -12.69
CA LEU A 97 -5.97 1.55 -12.72
C LEU A 97 -7.46 1.80 -13.00
N ARG A 98 -8.04 2.79 -12.33
CA ARG A 98 -9.44 3.21 -12.52
C ARG A 98 -9.69 3.62 -13.97
N ALA A 99 -8.87 4.54 -14.48
CA ALA A 99 -8.98 5.02 -15.85
C ALA A 99 -8.81 3.88 -16.88
N ALA A 100 -7.83 2.99 -16.67
CA ALA A 100 -7.59 1.88 -17.58
C ALA A 100 -8.76 0.89 -17.61
N ILE A 101 -9.31 0.52 -16.45
CA ILE A 101 -10.44 -0.40 -16.34
C ILE A 101 -11.70 0.23 -16.95
N ALA A 102 -12.03 1.47 -16.55
CA ALA A 102 -13.19 2.18 -17.06
C ALA A 102 -13.17 2.28 -18.59
N TYR A 103 -12.04 2.70 -19.15
CA TYR A 103 -11.88 2.87 -20.59
C TYR A 103 -11.98 1.54 -21.34
N GLU A 104 -11.14 0.56 -20.98
CA GLU A 104 -11.01 -0.67 -21.78
C GLU A 104 -12.29 -1.51 -21.78
N PHE A 105 -13.00 -1.59 -20.65
CA PHE A 105 -14.28 -2.28 -20.59
C PHE A 105 -15.43 -1.49 -21.19
N SER A 106 -15.43 -0.14 -21.09
CA SER A 106 -16.45 0.66 -21.77
C SER A 106 -16.38 0.52 -23.29
N ILE A 107 -15.19 0.47 -23.86
CA ILE A 107 -15.00 0.25 -25.29
C ILE A 107 -15.40 -1.17 -25.69
N ALA A 108 -15.09 -2.18 -24.87
CA ALA A 108 -15.33 -3.58 -25.21
C ALA A 108 -16.80 -4.02 -25.02
N ALA A 109 -17.47 -3.54 -23.97
CA ALA A 109 -18.77 -4.04 -23.51
C ALA A 109 -19.80 -2.94 -23.24
N GLY A 110 -19.50 -1.68 -23.62
CA GLY A 110 -20.41 -0.56 -23.48
C GLY A 110 -20.35 0.13 -22.10
N PRO A 111 -21.04 1.27 -21.95
CA PRO A 111 -20.92 2.14 -20.79
C PRO A 111 -21.32 1.47 -19.47
N ASN A 112 -22.24 0.52 -19.52
CA ASN A 112 -22.81 -0.15 -18.34
C ASN A 112 -22.30 -1.58 -18.20
N TRP A 113 -21.09 -1.89 -18.67
CA TRP A 113 -20.51 -3.25 -18.63
C TRP A 113 -20.54 -3.89 -17.23
N TYR A 114 -20.47 -3.07 -16.17
CA TYR A 114 -20.54 -3.57 -14.79
C TYR A 114 -21.91 -4.17 -14.43
N ALA A 115 -22.95 -3.86 -15.22
CA ALA A 115 -24.30 -4.39 -15.10
C ALA A 115 -24.57 -5.59 -16.03
N ASP A 116 -23.57 -6.06 -16.79
CA ASP A 116 -23.66 -7.32 -17.53
C ASP A 116 -23.19 -8.48 -16.64
N ALA A 117 -24.15 -9.16 -16.02
CA ALA A 117 -23.91 -10.34 -15.17
C ALA A 117 -23.06 -11.41 -15.85
N SER A 118 -23.13 -11.49 -17.18
CA SER A 118 -22.38 -12.48 -17.94
C SER A 118 -20.87 -12.23 -17.85
N LEU A 119 -20.40 -11.00 -17.58
CA LEU A 119 -18.96 -10.72 -17.49
C LEU A 119 -18.33 -11.18 -16.17
N PHE A 120 -19.11 -11.72 -15.24
CA PHE A 120 -18.68 -12.05 -13.87
C PHE A 120 -18.95 -13.51 -13.52
N ASN A 121 -18.12 -14.03 -12.60
CA ASN A 121 -18.33 -15.33 -11.98
C ASN A 121 -18.64 -15.18 -10.50
N ASP A 122 -19.75 -15.78 -10.07
CA ASP A 122 -20.05 -15.92 -8.65
C ASP A 122 -19.08 -16.90 -7.99
N SER A 123 -18.74 -16.61 -6.74
CA SER A 123 -17.84 -17.43 -5.92
C SER A 123 -18.21 -17.28 -4.44
N GLY A 124 -17.63 -18.12 -3.58
CA GLY A 124 -17.83 -17.98 -2.13
C GLY A 124 -17.39 -16.63 -1.54
N ARG A 125 -16.70 -15.76 -2.30
CA ARG A 125 -16.25 -14.43 -1.89
C ARG A 125 -16.85 -13.28 -2.70
N PHE A 126 -17.65 -13.57 -3.73
CA PHE A 126 -18.25 -12.58 -4.61
C PHE A 126 -19.61 -13.06 -5.11
N SER A 127 -20.64 -12.23 -4.97
CA SER A 127 -21.94 -12.43 -5.60
C SER A 127 -22.26 -11.19 -6.42
N TYR A 128 -22.53 -11.38 -7.71
CA TYR A 128 -22.89 -10.32 -8.64
C TYR A 128 -24.14 -9.58 -8.17
N GLY A 129 -25.18 -10.30 -7.74
CA GLY A 129 -26.41 -9.68 -7.22
C GLY A 129 -26.16 -8.81 -5.98
N ALA A 130 -25.33 -9.27 -5.04
CA ALA A 130 -24.96 -8.47 -3.87
C ALA A 130 -24.11 -7.24 -4.25
N GLU A 131 -23.24 -7.38 -5.26
CA GLU A 131 -22.43 -6.27 -5.78
C GLU A 131 -23.31 -5.19 -6.43
N MET A 132 -24.29 -5.59 -7.22
CA MET A 132 -25.21 -4.66 -7.87
C MET A 132 -26.06 -3.90 -6.85
N LEU A 133 -26.61 -4.58 -5.84
CA LEU A 133 -27.32 -3.90 -4.73
C LEU A 133 -26.45 -2.87 -4.00
N ARG A 134 -25.15 -3.13 -3.86
CA ARG A 134 -24.19 -2.18 -3.29
C ARG A 134 -23.98 -0.99 -4.23
N ILE A 135 -23.78 -1.24 -5.52
CA ILE A 135 -23.58 -0.19 -6.54
C ILE A 135 -24.82 0.71 -6.64
N GLU A 136 -26.02 0.14 -6.67
CA GLU A 136 -27.28 0.89 -6.66
C GLU A 136 -27.38 1.79 -5.43
N ARG A 137 -27.06 1.25 -4.25
CA ARG A 137 -27.03 2.03 -3.00
C ARG A 137 -26.04 3.18 -3.07
N LEU A 138 -24.81 2.91 -3.52
CA LEU A 138 -23.77 3.94 -3.72
C LEU A 138 -24.26 5.02 -4.69
N CYS A 139 -24.86 4.62 -5.82
CA CYS A 139 -25.36 5.56 -6.81
C CYS A 139 -26.45 6.45 -6.24
N ARG A 140 -27.34 5.92 -5.40
CA ARG A 140 -28.42 6.67 -4.74
C ARG A 140 -27.93 7.61 -3.63
N GLU A 141 -26.99 7.15 -2.81
CA GLU A 141 -26.59 7.82 -1.57
C GLU A 141 -25.37 8.74 -1.72
N SER A 142 -24.59 8.58 -2.81
CA SER A 142 -23.40 9.39 -3.05
C SER A 142 -23.71 10.89 -3.07
N GLN A 143 -22.92 11.63 -2.29
CA GLN A 143 -23.00 13.08 -2.17
C GLN A 143 -22.06 13.83 -3.12
N GLU A 144 -21.28 13.10 -3.90
CA GLU A 144 -20.41 13.66 -4.94
C GLU A 144 -21.23 14.41 -6.00
N GLU A 145 -20.75 15.58 -6.40
CA GLU A 145 -21.49 16.49 -7.30
C GLU A 145 -21.81 15.82 -8.65
N PHE A 146 -20.85 15.08 -9.21
CA PHE A 146 -21.04 14.38 -10.48
C PHE A 146 -22.09 13.27 -10.40
N MET A 147 -22.30 12.67 -9.21
CA MET A 147 -23.32 11.64 -8.98
C MET A 147 -24.69 12.28 -8.80
N LYS A 148 -24.78 13.39 -8.06
CA LYS A 148 -26.01 14.19 -7.94
C LYS A 148 -26.49 14.66 -9.30
N HIS A 149 -25.61 15.32 -10.06
CA HIS A 149 -25.89 15.76 -11.40
C HIS A 149 -26.34 14.61 -12.31
N HIS A 150 -25.74 13.41 -12.21
CA HIS A 150 -26.21 12.27 -13.00
C HIS A 150 -27.65 11.88 -12.65
N ARG A 151 -27.98 11.75 -11.36
CA ARG A 151 -29.32 11.37 -10.89
C ARG A 151 -30.41 12.38 -11.29
N GLU A 152 -30.06 13.66 -11.37
CA GLU A 152 -31.01 14.73 -11.66
C GLU A 152 -31.28 14.90 -13.17
N HIS A 153 -30.32 14.56 -14.03
CA HIS A 153 -30.37 14.86 -15.46
C HIS A 153 -30.49 13.65 -16.39
N TYR A 154 -30.25 12.43 -15.91
CA TYR A 154 -30.21 11.23 -16.75
C TYR A 154 -31.06 10.10 -16.18
N LEU A 155 -31.72 9.35 -17.06
CA LEU A 155 -32.39 8.10 -16.72
C LEU A 155 -31.37 6.96 -16.64
N GLY A 156 -31.55 6.07 -15.67
CA GLY A 156 -30.71 4.89 -15.48
C GLY A 156 -29.39 5.15 -14.75
N ASP A 157 -28.65 4.08 -14.52
CA ASP A 157 -27.40 4.12 -13.76
C ASP A 157 -26.28 4.91 -14.47
N PRO A 158 -25.33 5.47 -13.71
CA PRO A 158 -24.20 6.19 -14.28
C PRO A 158 -23.29 5.29 -15.10
N PRO A 159 -22.78 5.76 -16.26
CA PRO A 159 -21.80 5.00 -17.02
C PRO A 159 -20.56 4.71 -16.19
N SER A 160 -19.85 3.64 -16.53
CA SER A 160 -18.77 3.10 -15.71
C SER A 160 -17.66 4.11 -15.38
N TRP A 161 -17.31 5.02 -16.28
CA TRP A 161 -16.30 6.05 -16.03
C TRP A 161 -16.72 7.09 -14.97
N LYS A 162 -18.02 7.27 -14.72
CA LYS A 162 -18.51 8.03 -13.57
C LYS A 162 -18.57 7.14 -12.33
N LEU A 163 -19.16 5.95 -12.45
CA LEU A 163 -19.35 5.03 -11.32
C LEU A 163 -18.01 4.69 -10.65
N LEU A 164 -16.99 4.37 -11.44
CA LEU A 164 -15.71 3.91 -10.93
C LEU A 164 -14.98 4.99 -10.10
N GLU A 165 -15.24 6.28 -10.33
CA GLU A 165 -14.71 7.38 -9.50
C GLU A 165 -15.30 7.38 -8.09
N ALA A 166 -16.53 6.88 -7.92
CA ALA A 166 -17.16 6.74 -6.60
C ALA A 166 -16.71 5.46 -5.86
N LEU A 167 -15.96 4.56 -6.51
CA LEU A 167 -15.49 3.32 -5.90
C LEU A 167 -14.15 3.49 -5.21
N THR A 168 -14.03 2.84 -4.05
CA THR A 168 -12.72 2.61 -3.42
C THR A 168 -11.87 1.65 -4.27
N VAL A 169 -10.54 1.74 -4.19
CA VAL A 169 -9.64 0.77 -4.84
C VAL A 169 -9.92 -0.69 -4.48
N GLY A 170 -10.39 -0.96 -3.24
CA GLY A 170 -10.76 -2.31 -2.83
C GLY A 170 -12.01 -2.83 -3.55
N GLU A 171 -12.98 -1.97 -3.83
CA GLU A 171 -14.16 -2.33 -4.60
C GLU A 171 -13.82 -2.50 -6.09
N LEU A 172 -12.97 -1.64 -6.62
CA LEU A 172 -12.43 -1.78 -7.98
C LEU A 172 -11.65 -3.10 -8.14
N GLU A 173 -10.83 -3.46 -7.15
CA GLU A 173 -10.11 -4.74 -7.10
C GLU A 173 -11.06 -5.93 -7.07
N ARG A 174 -12.10 -5.87 -6.21
CA ARG A 174 -13.10 -6.91 -6.12
C ARG A 174 -13.83 -7.14 -7.45
N ILE A 175 -14.31 -6.07 -8.09
CA ILE A 175 -14.96 -6.12 -9.41
C ILE A 175 -14.00 -6.69 -10.45
N PHE A 176 -12.79 -6.13 -10.56
CA PHE A 176 -11.83 -6.56 -11.57
C PHE A 176 -11.43 -8.02 -11.40
N LEU A 177 -11.29 -8.54 -10.18
CA LEU A 177 -10.89 -9.94 -9.94
C LEU A 177 -12.05 -10.94 -10.07
N SER A 178 -13.31 -10.51 -9.91
CA SER A 178 -14.48 -11.38 -10.08
C SER A 178 -14.93 -11.57 -11.53
N MET A 179 -14.39 -10.79 -12.47
CA MET A 179 -14.72 -10.96 -13.89
C MET A 179 -14.29 -12.33 -14.42
N ASP A 180 -15.12 -12.92 -15.28
CA ASP A 180 -14.93 -14.24 -15.85
C ASP A 180 -13.71 -14.28 -16.78
N ALA A 181 -12.63 -14.93 -16.33
CA ALA A 181 -11.38 -15.01 -17.09
C ALA A 181 -11.47 -15.92 -18.31
N ASP A 182 -12.48 -16.79 -18.40
CA ASP A 182 -12.67 -17.74 -19.49
C ASP A 182 -13.40 -17.08 -20.68
N LYS A 183 -14.06 -15.94 -20.45
CA LYS A 183 -14.64 -15.12 -21.52
C LYS A 183 -13.56 -14.39 -22.30
N GLN A 184 -13.56 -14.62 -23.62
CA GLN A 184 -12.60 -14.02 -24.54
C GLN A 184 -12.57 -12.49 -24.45
N LEU A 185 -13.74 -11.84 -24.38
CA LEU A 185 -13.86 -10.39 -24.20
C LEU A 185 -13.13 -9.91 -22.94
N VAL A 186 -13.34 -10.58 -21.79
CA VAL A 186 -12.71 -10.22 -20.52
C VAL A 186 -11.20 -10.47 -20.58
N LYS A 187 -10.77 -11.60 -21.16
CA LYS A 187 -9.36 -11.94 -21.34
C LYS A 187 -8.61 -10.89 -22.16
N ASP A 188 -9.15 -10.52 -23.31
CA ASP A 188 -8.53 -9.53 -24.21
C ASP A 188 -8.52 -8.14 -23.58
N THR A 189 -9.59 -7.77 -22.89
CA THR A 189 -9.70 -6.48 -22.20
C THR A 189 -8.70 -6.39 -21.05
N ARG A 190 -8.57 -7.44 -20.22
CA ARG A 190 -7.53 -7.52 -19.17
C ARG A 190 -6.13 -7.45 -19.76
N TYR A 191 -5.89 -8.05 -20.92
CA TYR A 191 -4.59 -7.95 -21.61
C TYR A 191 -4.27 -6.51 -22.03
N ARG A 192 -5.24 -5.79 -22.61
CA ARG A 192 -5.06 -4.36 -22.96
C ARG A 192 -4.79 -3.51 -21.73
N ILE A 193 -5.53 -3.73 -20.64
CA ILE A 193 -5.29 -3.05 -19.35
C ILE A 193 -3.85 -3.32 -18.86
N ALA A 194 -3.43 -4.58 -18.76
CA ALA A 194 -2.10 -4.92 -18.27
C ALA A 194 -0.97 -4.35 -19.15
N SER A 195 -1.20 -4.31 -20.46
CA SER A 195 -0.26 -3.74 -21.44
C SER A 195 0.00 -2.25 -21.23
N ARG A 196 -0.99 -1.48 -20.75
CA ARG A 196 -0.81 -0.06 -20.39
C ARG A 196 0.24 0.13 -19.29
N PHE A 197 0.25 -0.80 -18.33
CA PHE A 197 1.25 -0.83 -17.24
C PHE A 197 2.53 -1.58 -17.63
N GLY A 198 2.68 -2.03 -18.88
CA GLY A 198 3.86 -2.75 -19.35
C GLY A 198 4.09 -4.11 -18.66
N ILE A 199 3.06 -4.71 -18.06
CA ILE A 199 3.14 -5.97 -17.31
C ILE A 199 2.17 -7.02 -17.85
N SER A 200 2.33 -8.27 -17.42
CA SER A 200 1.38 -9.33 -17.77
C SER A 200 0.10 -9.24 -16.94
N VAL A 201 -0.99 -9.84 -17.44
CA VAL A 201 -2.26 -9.97 -16.69
C VAL A 201 -2.05 -10.70 -15.36
N SER A 202 -1.16 -11.69 -15.33
CA SER A 202 -0.84 -12.42 -14.09
C SER A 202 -0.18 -11.53 -13.04
N LEU A 203 0.76 -10.66 -13.43
CA LEU A 203 1.39 -9.70 -12.53
C LEU A 203 0.37 -8.67 -12.04
N LEU A 204 -0.43 -8.09 -12.94
CA LEU A 204 -1.46 -7.13 -12.56
C LEU A 204 -2.44 -7.69 -11.53
N ARG A 205 -2.92 -8.93 -11.74
CA ARG A 205 -3.79 -9.63 -10.76
C ARG A 205 -3.09 -9.88 -9.43
N SER A 206 -1.80 -10.26 -9.47
CA SER A 206 -0.99 -10.50 -8.27
C SER A 206 -0.73 -9.22 -7.47
N TRP A 207 -0.60 -8.08 -8.16
CA TRP A 207 -0.22 -6.79 -7.57
C TRP A 207 -1.41 -5.96 -7.06
N PHE A 208 -2.64 -6.23 -7.52
CA PHE A 208 -3.79 -5.41 -7.14
C PHE A 208 -4.05 -5.42 -5.62
N LYS A 209 -4.02 -6.60 -4.99
CA LYS A 209 -4.16 -6.74 -3.53
C LYS A 209 -3.03 -6.08 -2.73
N PRO A 210 -1.74 -6.26 -3.11
CA PRO A 210 -0.63 -5.47 -2.58
C PRO A 210 -0.84 -3.95 -2.65
N VAL A 211 -1.34 -3.42 -3.77
CA VAL A 211 -1.66 -1.98 -3.92
C VAL A 211 -2.75 -1.57 -2.93
N CYS A 212 -3.85 -2.31 -2.85
CA CYS A 212 -4.91 -2.08 -1.85
C CYS A 212 -4.38 -2.12 -0.41
N LEU A 213 -3.47 -3.06 -0.11
CA LEU A 213 -2.84 -3.18 1.20
C LEU A 213 -2.01 -1.94 1.53
N LEU A 214 -1.15 -1.48 0.62
CA LEU A 214 -0.35 -0.27 0.84
C LEU A 214 -1.24 0.95 1.03
N ARG A 215 -2.26 1.12 0.18
CA ARG A 215 -3.26 2.20 0.30
C ARG A 215 -3.88 2.22 1.69
N ASN A 216 -4.35 1.06 2.17
CA ASN A 216 -5.00 0.97 3.47
C ASN A 216 -4.04 1.19 4.64
N ILE A 217 -2.80 0.69 4.55
CA ILE A 217 -1.77 0.97 5.56
C ILE A 217 -1.50 2.48 5.65
N CYS A 218 -1.34 3.16 4.51
CA CYS A 218 -1.11 4.60 4.47
C CYS A 218 -2.31 5.39 5.02
N ALA A 219 -3.50 5.12 4.51
CA ALA A 219 -4.73 5.84 4.85
C ALA A 219 -5.15 5.65 6.32
N HIS A 220 -4.88 4.49 6.91
CA HIS A 220 -5.17 4.21 8.33
C HIS A 220 -3.96 4.40 9.25
N HIS A 221 -2.89 5.02 8.75
CA HIS A 221 -1.67 5.32 9.50
C HIS A 221 -1.06 4.09 10.21
N GLY A 222 -1.16 2.92 9.57
CA GLY A 222 -0.62 1.67 10.10
C GLY A 222 0.90 1.61 9.96
N ARG A 223 1.58 0.85 10.81
CA ARG A 223 3.04 0.67 10.67
C ARG A 223 3.37 -0.04 9.34
N MET A 224 4.24 0.57 8.54
CA MET A 224 4.74 0.01 7.27
C MET A 224 6.14 -0.59 7.43
N TRP A 225 7.00 0.08 8.17
CA TRP A 225 8.33 -0.36 8.54
C TRP A 225 8.32 -1.68 9.34
N ASN A 226 9.34 -2.51 9.08
CA ASN A 226 9.59 -3.80 9.75
C ASN A 226 8.32 -4.63 10.05
N ARG A 227 7.51 -4.84 9.01
CA ARG A 227 6.27 -5.63 9.08
C ARG A 227 6.32 -6.78 8.07
N LYS A 228 5.79 -7.94 8.47
CA LYS A 228 5.42 -9.00 7.52
C LYS A 228 4.06 -8.64 6.90
N LEU A 229 4.07 -8.38 5.59
CA LEU A 229 2.89 -8.05 4.81
C LEU A 229 2.16 -9.32 4.38
N ILE A 230 0.84 -9.27 4.32
CA ILE A 230 0.00 -10.47 4.16
C ILE A 230 0.09 -11.07 2.76
N TYR A 231 0.37 -10.24 1.73
CA TYR A 231 0.48 -10.70 0.35
C TYR A 231 1.94 -10.93 -0.05
N ARG A 232 2.10 -11.80 -1.06
CA ARG A 232 3.38 -12.17 -1.64
C ARG A 232 3.35 -11.79 -3.13
N PRO A 233 3.62 -10.52 -3.50
CA PRO A 233 3.55 -10.07 -4.88
C PRO A 233 4.43 -10.95 -5.78
N ASP A 234 3.97 -11.25 -6.99
CA ASP A 234 4.79 -11.97 -7.95
C ASP A 234 5.87 -11.09 -8.55
N VAL A 235 6.99 -11.74 -8.90
CA VAL A 235 8.16 -11.09 -9.51
C VAL A 235 8.07 -11.26 -11.02
N PRO A 236 8.36 -10.21 -11.82
CA PRO A 236 8.40 -10.33 -13.27
C PRO A 236 9.37 -11.41 -13.74
N ARG A 237 8.92 -12.24 -14.69
CA ARG A 237 9.77 -13.24 -15.37
C ARG A 237 10.25 -12.78 -16.74
N ASN A 238 9.59 -11.77 -17.32
CA ASN A 238 9.95 -11.23 -18.62
C ASN A 238 11.03 -10.15 -18.43
N PRO A 239 12.23 -10.29 -19.01
CA PRO A 239 13.33 -9.34 -18.83
C PRO A 239 13.06 -7.95 -19.42
N ARG A 240 12.02 -7.78 -20.25
CA ARG A 240 11.60 -6.48 -20.77
C ARG A 240 10.86 -5.63 -19.74
N ILE A 241 10.41 -6.21 -18.64
CA ILE A 241 9.76 -5.48 -17.56
C ILE A 241 10.86 -4.90 -16.66
N ALA A 242 10.88 -3.58 -16.50
CA ALA A 242 11.83 -2.91 -15.62
C ALA A 242 11.68 -3.44 -14.18
N TRP A 243 12.69 -4.15 -13.70
CA TRP A 243 12.71 -4.77 -12.39
C TRP A 243 14.16 -4.86 -11.89
N VAL A 244 14.31 -5.03 -10.58
CA VAL A 244 15.63 -5.28 -9.97
C VAL A 244 16.25 -6.55 -10.52
N ARG A 245 17.57 -6.55 -10.70
CA ARG A 245 18.33 -7.70 -11.22
C ARG A 245 18.70 -8.70 -10.13
N HIS A 246 18.86 -8.24 -8.89
CA HIS A 246 19.11 -9.11 -7.74
C HIS A 246 17.82 -9.75 -7.22
N GLU A 247 17.97 -10.79 -6.40
CA GLU A 247 16.83 -11.44 -5.74
C GLU A 247 16.27 -10.54 -4.62
N VAL A 248 14.97 -10.24 -4.67
CA VAL A 248 14.27 -9.40 -3.67
C VAL A 248 14.15 -10.05 -2.28
N GLY A 249 14.64 -11.28 -2.09
CA GLY A 249 14.52 -12.05 -0.87
C GLY A 249 13.07 -12.36 -0.48
N THR A 250 12.68 -12.01 0.75
CA THR A 250 11.33 -12.29 1.26
C THR A 250 10.29 -11.36 0.67
N ARG A 251 9.48 -11.91 -0.25
CA ARG A 251 8.39 -11.21 -0.95
C ARG A 251 7.28 -10.63 -0.04
N GLN A 252 7.28 -10.93 1.26
CA GLN A 252 6.35 -10.36 2.24
C GLN A 252 6.93 -9.18 3.02
N LYS A 253 8.09 -8.66 2.61
CA LYS A 253 8.69 -7.44 3.16
C LYS A 253 8.51 -6.26 2.23
N LEU A 254 8.64 -5.06 2.78
CA LEU A 254 8.33 -3.80 2.11
C LEU A 254 9.15 -3.58 0.84
N TYR A 255 10.40 -4.03 0.80
CA TYR A 255 11.26 -3.85 -0.37
C TYR A 255 10.65 -4.36 -1.68
N THR A 256 10.04 -5.56 -1.67
CA THR A 256 9.36 -6.11 -2.85
C THR A 256 8.19 -5.24 -3.30
N TYR A 257 7.48 -4.63 -2.35
CA TYR A 257 6.36 -3.73 -2.62
C TYR A 257 6.84 -2.40 -3.19
N LEU A 258 7.98 -1.87 -2.74
CA LEU A 258 8.59 -0.66 -3.30
C LEU A 258 9.09 -0.91 -4.73
N CYS A 259 9.67 -2.08 -5.02
CA CYS A 259 10.03 -2.48 -6.39
C CYS A 259 8.79 -2.53 -7.30
N MET A 260 7.68 -3.10 -6.81
CA MET A 260 6.39 -3.14 -7.50
C MET A 260 5.86 -1.72 -7.80
N VAL A 261 5.82 -0.85 -6.79
CA VAL A 261 5.39 0.54 -6.95
C VAL A 261 6.25 1.26 -7.97
N GLN A 262 7.57 1.15 -7.88
CA GLN A 262 8.49 1.78 -8.84
C GLN A 262 8.28 1.25 -10.27
N CYS A 263 8.12 -0.07 -10.43
CA CYS A 263 7.86 -0.68 -11.73
C CYS A 263 6.59 -0.11 -12.38
N MET A 264 5.51 0.09 -11.62
CA MET A 264 4.28 0.70 -12.12
C MET A 264 4.47 2.20 -12.40
N MET A 265 5.17 2.92 -11.52
CA MET A 265 5.42 4.35 -11.66
C MET A 265 6.26 4.69 -12.88
N LEU A 266 7.24 3.86 -13.27
CA LEU A 266 8.01 4.02 -14.51
C LEU A 266 7.14 4.03 -15.77
N ARG A 267 5.94 3.45 -15.72
CA ARG A 267 4.98 3.43 -16.83
C ARG A 267 3.92 4.51 -16.72
N ILE A 268 3.46 4.79 -15.50
CA ILE A 268 2.39 5.77 -15.25
C ILE A 268 2.90 7.20 -15.34
N ASN A 269 4.08 7.46 -14.77
CA ASN A 269 4.72 8.77 -14.79
C ASN A 269 6.26 8.61 -14.89
N PRO A 270 6.79 8.46 -16.11
CA PRO A 270 8.23 8.22 -16.34
C PRO A 270 9.15 9.30 -15.79
N HIS A 271 8.65 10.53 -15.62
CA HIS A 271 9.40 11.68 -15.10
C HIS A 271 9.18 11.92 -13.60
N SER A 272 8.55 10.98 -12.89
CA SER A 272 8.31 11.10 -11.46
C SER A 272 9.61 11.14 -10.65
N SER A 273 9.72 12.10 -9.74
CA SER A 273 10.81 12.17 -8.75
C SER A 273 10.59 11.26 -7.53
N TRP A 274 9.54 10.43 -7.52
CA TRP A 274 9.20 9.57 -6.38
C TRP A 274 10.37 8.69 -5.93
N LYS A 275 11.05 8.08 -6.89
CA LYS A 275 12.21 7.23 -6.64
C LYS A 275 13.33 8.01 -5.96
N ASP A 276 13.67 9.19 -6.46
CA ASP A 276 14.74 10.02 -5.90
C ASP A 276 14.40 10.49 -4.48
N ARG A 277 13.13 10.85 -4.22
CA ARG A 277 12.65 11.16 -2.86
C ARG A 277 12.70 9.97 -1.91
N LEU A 278 12.40 8.76 -2.39
CA LEU A 278 12.54 7.55 -1.58
C LEU A 278 14.01 7.32 -1.22
N LEU A 279 14.93 7.46 -2.17
CA LEU A 279 16.37 7.31 -1.92
C LEU A 279 16.87 8.34 -0.91
N ALA A 280 16.48 9.61 -1.08
CA ALA A 280 16.83 10.68 -0.15
C ALA A 280 16.31 10.40 1.27
N LEU A 281 15.07 9.91 1.42
CA LEU A 281 14.53 9.53 2.74
C LEU A 281 15.33 8.40 3.39
N LEU A 282 15.74 7.40 2.60
CA LEU A 282 16.54 6.28 3.11
C LEU A 282 17.96 6.69 3.49
N GLU A 283 18.50 7.73 2.87
CA GLU A 283 19.80 8.32 3.19
C GLU A 283 19.72 9.23 4.43
N GLU A 284 18.68 10.06 4.55
CA GLU A 284 18.41 10.90 5.72
C GLU A 284 18.25 10.06 7.00
N HIS A 285 17.63 8.89 6.88
CA HIS A 285 17.41 7.93 7.97
C HIS A 285 18.30 6.69 7.83
N ALA A 286 19.60 6.88 7.56
CA ALA A 286 20.56 5.79 7.35
C ALA A 286 20.76 4.87 8.57
N ASP A 287 20.40 5.34 9.76
CA ASP A 287 20.38 4.57 11.01
C ASP A 287 19.26 3.52 11.06
N VAL A 288 18.21 3.68 10.25
CA VAL A 288 17.09 2.75 10.19
C VAL A 288 17.51 1.45 9.48
N PRO A 289 17.41 0.27 10.12
CA PRO A 289 17.89 -0.98 9.52
C PRO A 289 17.09 -1.40 8.28
N GLN A 290 17.60 -1.09 7.09
CA GLN A 290 16.93 -1.38 5.81
C GLN A 290 16.74 -2.89 5.57
N ALA A 291 17.65 -3.73 6.07
CA ALA A 291 17.52 -5.19 6.02
C ALA A 291 16.22 -5.69 6.69
N GLN A 292 15.73 -5.00 7.74
CA GLN A 292 14.47 -5.35 8.40
C GLN A 292 13.24 -5.03 7.53
N MET A 293 13.38 -4.11 6.58
CA MET A 293 12.40 -3.84 5.52
C MET A 293 12.56 -4.76 4.30
N GLY A 294 13.54 -5.68 4.32
CA GLY A 294 13.79 -6.67 3.29
C GLY A 294 14.70 -6.20 2.16
N PHE A 295 15.41 -5.08 2.34
CA PHE A 295 16.40 -4.60 1.38
C PHE A 295 17.67 -5.50 1.43
N PRO A 296 18.10 -6.09 0.31
CA PRO A 296 19.36 -6.85 0.23
C PRO A 296 20.58 -5.93 0.29
N GLU A 297 21.73 -6.38 0.79
CA GLU A 297 22.92 -5.52 1.02
C GLU A 297 23.39 -4.72 -0.20
N SER A 298 23.24 -5.25 -1.41
CA SER A 298 23.69 -4.62 -2.66
C SER A 298 22.58 -3.90 -3.44
N TRP A 299 21.42 -3.65 -2.83
CA TRP A 299 20.27 -3.12 -3.55
C TRP A 299 20.53 -1.74 -4.19
N GLN A 300 21.34 -0.89 -3.55
CA GLN A 300 21.71 0.44 -4.07
C GLN A 300 22.59 0.35 -5.33
N GLN A 301 23.22 -0.79 -5.60
CA GLN A 301 24.04 -0.99 -6.81
C GLN A 301 23.17 -1.41 -8.00
N ASP A 302 21.89 -1.71 -7.78
CA ASP A 302 21.00 -2.18 -8.84
C ASP A 302 20.62 -1.01 -9.76
N PRO A 303 20.80 -1.15 -11.09
CA PRO A 303 20.48 -0.10 -12.04
C PRO A 303 18.98 0.26 -12.08
N PHE A 304 18.11 -0.58 -11.51
CA PHE A 304 16.70 -0.24 -11.32
C PHE A 304 16.49 1.02 -10.48
N TRP A 305 17.33 1.23 -9.46
CA TRP A 305 17.26 2.42 -8.59
C TRP A 305 18.12 3.58 -9.10
N HIS A 306 19.14 3.27 -9.92
CA HIS A 306 20.02 4.25 -10.56
C HIS A 306 20.08 4.03 -12.09
N PRO A 307 18.97 4.29 -12.82
CA PRO A 307 19.00 4.22 -14.26
C PRO A 307 20.01 5.25 -14.76
N ARG A 308 20.98 4.81 -15.57
CA ARG A 308 21.89 5.73 -16.24
C ARG A 308 21.05 6.70 -17.06
N SER A 309 21.30 8.00 -16.90
CA SER A 309 20.75 9.00 -17.79
C SER A 309 21.19 8.63 -19.21
N GLU A 310 20.27 8.18 -20.06
CA GLU A 310 20.50 8.15 -21.50
C GLU A 310 20.46 9.61 -21.97
N ASN A 311 21.52 10.36 -21.67
CA ASN A 311 21.79 11.63 -22.31
C ASN A 311 22.63 11.35 -23.55
N GLY A 312 21.97 11.45 -24.71
CA GLY A 312 22.60 11.80 -25.98
C GLY A 312 23.04 10.65 -26.87
N GLU A 313 22.21 10.30 -27.85
CA GLU A 313 22.65 9.95 -29.21
C GLU A 313 21.43 10.00 -30.15
N HIS A 314 21.00 11.23 -30.45
CA HIS A 314 20.37 11.55 -31.73
C HIS A 314 21.30 12.55 -32.40
N SER A 315 22.30 12.01 -33.10
CA SER A 315 22.97 12.71 -34.21
C SER A 315 22.18 12.48 -35.48
#